data_AF-A0A7W6TUM0-F1
#
_entry.id   AF-A0A7W6TUM0-F1
#
_cell.length_a   1.000
_cell.length_b   1.000
_cell.length_c   1.000
_cell.angle_alpha   90.00
_cell.angle_beta   90.00
_cell.angle_gamma   90.00
#
_symmetry.space_group_name_H-M   'P 1'
#
loop_
_entity.id
_entity.type
_entity.pdbx_description
1 polymer ?
#
loop_
_entity_poly.entity_id
_entity_poly.type
_entity_poly.pdbx_seq_one_letter_code
_entity_poly.pdbx_strand_id
1 'polypeptide(L)'
;MSATVSLVGGVFVLIWLSEQITRRGIGNGLALVLTVSIVASLPSDVATLLTQLRRGAISGNVLASNAVFLIVVVALIVFVERARRNVPVQFAARRVGERSLPSRSAVLPLKINSAGYLLPATVAPWAISLPVIFAGFIFGADDGSWVETISAHLQFGEKAHIVFGSIAVFALAFVYTAFVIDPDHAAESLARQGGVIPGVTPGEATASYLDRVVSLTTVIGASYLTALSLIPEVFLAYGNALVYKMGGGAALIVVCTILDLQTQVREVSLTNPGGVRR
;
A
#
# COMPACT_ATOMS: atom_id res chain seq x y z
N MET A 1 33.34 2.64 -11.85
CA MET A 1 33.25 1.25 -11.36
C MET A 1 33.10 1.16 -9.84
N SER A 2 33.96 1.80 -9.02
CA SER A 2 33.84 1.75 -7.55
C SER A 2 32.46 2.22 -7.02
N ALA A 3 31.94 3.37 -7.47
CA ALA A 3 30.63 3.88 -7.05
C ALA A 3 29.46 2.94 -7.39
N THR A 4 29.49 2.29 -8.57
CA THR A 4 28.47 1.32 -9.00
C THR A 4 28.49 0.08 -8.11
N VAL A 5 29.67 -0.46 -7.81
CA VAL A 5 29.82 -1.63 -6.94
C VAL A 5 29.37 -1.30 -5.50
N SER A 6 29.70 -0.12 -4.99
CA SER A 6 29.23 0.32 -3.67
C SER A 6 27.70 0.47 -3.60
N LEU A 7 27.07 1.04 -4.63
CA LEU A 7 25.61 1.17 -4.70
C LEU A 7 24.92 -0.20 -4.79
N VAL A 8 25.37 -1.04 -5.72
CA VAL A 8 24.80 -2.39 -5.90
C VAL A 8 25.00 -3.24 -4.64
N GLY A 9 26.21 -3.22 -4.07
CA GLY A 9 26.50 -3.92 -2.82
C GLY A 9 25.62 -3.43 -1.66
N GLY A 10 25.40 -2.12 -1.54
CA GLY A 10 24.49 -1.54 -0.56
C GLY A 10 23.04 -2.04 -0.72
N VAL A 11 22.52 -2.08 -1.95
CA VAL A 11 21.17 -2.60 -2.23
C VAL A 11 21.05 -4.07 -1.87
N PHE A 12 22.01 -4.91 -2.23
CA PHE A 12 21.99 -6.33 -1.85
C PHE A 12 22.04 -6.55 -0.34
N VAL A 13 22.82 -5.75 0.39
CA VAL A 13 22.83 -5.78 1.86
C VAL A 13 21.46 -5.41 2.43
N LEU A 14 20.79 -4.39 1.87
CA LEU A 14 19.44 -4.00 2.30
C LEU A 14 18.40 -5.09 2.00
N ILE A 15 18.46 -5.74 0.84
CA ILE A 15 17.58 -6.86 0.49
C ILE A 15 17.80 -8.01 1.47
N TRP A 16 19.06 -8.41 1.69
CA TRP A 16 19.39 -9.46 2.64
C TRP A 16 18.90 -9.13 4.05
N LEU A 17 19.09 -7.89 4.50
CA LEU A 17 18.61 -7.43 5.80
C LEU A 17 17.08 -7.50 5.89
N SER A 18 16.37 -7.07 4.83
CA SER A 18 14.90 -7.15 4.77
C SER A 18 14.40 -8.59 4.86
N GLU A 19 15.12 -9.54 4.25
CA GLU A 19 14.78 -10.97 4.33
C GLU A 19 15.06 -11.54 5.73
N GLN A 20 16.17 -11.17 6.37
CA GLN A 20 16.45 -11.58 7.75
C GLN A 20 15.39 -11.05 8.72
N ILE A 21 14.95 -9.80 8.57
CA ILE A 21 13.87 -9.22 9.37
C ILE A 21 12.58 -9.99 9.14
N THR A 22 12.26 -10.36 7.90
CA THR A 22 11.05 -11.12 7.59
C THR A 22 11.09 -12.54 8.19
N ARG A 23 12.25 -13.20 8.15
CA ARG A 23 12.41 -14.58 8.66
C ARG A 23 12.44 -14.67 10.19
N ARG A 24 13.07 -13.69 10.87
CA ARG A 24 13.33 -13.75 12.32
C ARG A 24 12.51 -12.74 13.13
N GLY A 25 11.97 -11.71 12.48
CA GLY A 25 11.25 -10.60 13.10
C GLY A 25 9.74 -10.73 13.02
N ILE A 26 9.07 -9.57 13.12
CA ILE A 26 7.61 -9.42 13.02
C ILE A 26 7.36 -8.45 11.86
N GLY A 27 6.39 -8.74 11.01
CA GLY A 27 6.03 -7.92 9.85
C GLY A 27 6.78 -8.28 8.57
N ASN A 28 6.55 -7.47 7.54
CA ASN A 28 7.26 -7.55 6.27
C ASN A 28 8.54 -6.70 6.35
N GLY A 29 9.72 -7.32 6.21
CA GLY A 29 10.99 -6.64 6.35
C GLY A 29 11.25 -5.58 5.29
N LEU A 30 10.74 -5.75 4.06
CA LEU A 30 10.83 -4.71 3.02
C LEU A 30 10.06 -3.45 3.46
N ALA A 31 8.82 -3.65 3.93
CA ALA A 31 7.95 -2.58 4.38
C ALA A 31 8.55 -1.82 5.58
N LEU A 32 9.18 -2.55 6.50
CA LEU A 32 9.90 -1.98 7.65
C LEU A 32 11.10 -1.14 7.22
N VAL A 33 11.93 -1.62 6.30
CA VAL A 33 13.08 -0.86 5.79
C VAL A 33 12.63 0.44 5.12
N LEU A 34 11.58 0.38 4.29
CA LEU A 34 11.00 1.58 3.66
C LEU A 34 10.43 2.55 4.70
N THR A 35 9.70 2.04 5.69
CA THR A 35 9.13 2.84 6.78
C THR A 35 10.22 3.54 7.58
N VAL A 36 11.30 2.85 7.94
CA VAL A 36 12.44 3.44 8.67
C VAL A 36 13.11 4.53 7.85
N SER A 37 13.29 4.33 6.54
CA SER A 37 13.85 5.33 5.63
C SER A 37 13.02 6.62 5.61
N ILE A 38 11.70 6.49 5.49
CA ILE A 38 10.76 7.63 5.50
C ILE A 38 10.77 8.33 6.86
N VAL A 39 10.72 7.57 7.96
CA VAL A 39 10.70 8.16 9.31
C VAL A 39 12.03 8.86 9.63
N ALA A 40 13.15 8.34 9.12
CA ALA A 40 14.47 8.96 9.30
C ALA A 40 14.60 10.31 8.58
N SER A 41 13.86 10.56 7.49
CA SER A 41 13.88 11.85 6.81
C SER A 41 13.03 12.93 7.50
N LEU A 42 12.01 12.53 8.28
CA LEU A 42 11.07 13.46 8.91
C LEU A 42 11.72 14.55 9.78
N PRO A 43 12.72 14.27 10.65
CA PRO A 43 13.35 15.32 11.45
C PRO A 43 14.03 16.38 10.59
N SER A 44 14.67 15.96 9.49
CA SER A 44 15.34 16.86 8.54
C SER A 44 14.34 17.73 7.78
N ASP A 45 13.18 17.17 7.43
CA ASP A 45 12.11 17.90 6.78
C ASP A 45 11.55 18.96 7.73
N VAL A 46 11.21 18.59 8.98
CA VAL A 46 10.75 19.54 10.01
C VAL A 46 11.76 20.66 10.27
N ALA A 47 13.05 20.34 10.34
CA ALA A 47 14.10 21.36 10.50
C ALA A 47 14.11 22.35 9.32
N THR A 48 14.01 21.84 8.08
CA THR A 48 13.93 22.66 6.87
C THR A 48 12.74 23.60 6.91
N LEU A 49 11.58 23.11 7.36
CA LEU A 49 10.35 23.90 7.48
C LEU A 49 10.47 25.02 8.50
N LEU A 50 11.04 24.74 9.66
CA LEU A 50 11.29 25.75 10.67
C LEU A 50 12.23 26.84 10.17
N THR A 51 13.24 26.49 9.35
CA THR A 51 14.12 27.50 8.74
C THR A 51 13.40 28.34 7.69
N GLN A 52 12.52 27.74 6.88
CA GLN A 52 11.74 28.47 5.87
C GLN A 52 10.71 29.41 6.51
N LEU A 53 10.08 28.98 7.62
CA LEU A 53 9.20 29.81 8.42
C LEU A 53 9.96 31.00 9.02
N ARG A 54 11.16 30.78 9.58
CA ARG A 54 12.02 31.84 10.12
C ARG A 54 12.50 32.83 9.07
N ARG A 55 12.69 32.37 7.82
CA ARG A 55 13.06 33.21 6.67
C ARG A 55 11.88 33.98 6.07
N GLY A 56 10.65 33.77 6.57
CA GLY A 56 9.45 34.41 6.03
C GLY A 56 9.03 33.90 4.64
N ALA A 57 9.63 32.82 4.15
CA ALA A 57 9.31 32.23 2.86
C ALA A 57 7.93 31.54 2.86
N ILE A 58 7.41 31.18 4.04
CA ILE A 58 6.11 30.54 4.23
C ILE A 58 5.37 31.28 5.35
N SER A 59 4.08 31.57 5.14
CA SER A 59 3.23 32.15 6.18
C SER A 59 2.85 31.11 7.23
N GLY A 60 2.77 31.52 8.50
CA GLY A 60 2.34 30.62 9.59
C GLY A 60 0.97 29.98 9.37
N ASN A 61 0.06 30.68 8.66
CA ASN A 61 -1.26 30.16 8.30
C ASN A 61 -1.19 29.00 7.30
N VAL A 62 -0.28 29.05 6.32
CA VAL A 62 -0.08 27.96 5.35
C VAL A 62 0.54 26.74 6.03
N LEU A 63 1.44 26.95 6.99
CA LEU A 63 1.99 25.84 7.78
C LEU A 63 0.91 25.16 8.64
N ALA A 64 0.06 25.95 9.29
CA ALA A 64 -1.03 25.43 10.11
C ALA A 64 -2.07 24.66 9.28
N SER A 65 -2.49 25.21 8.13
CA SER A 65 -3.44 24.52 7.24
C SER A 65 -2.87 23.22 6.70
N ASN A 66 -1.58 23.20 6.35
CA ASN A 66 -0.90 22.01 5.86
C ASN A 66 -0.74 20.93 6.94
N ALA A 67 -0.48 21.31 8.19
CA ALA A 67 -0.43 20.38 9.31
C ALA A 67 -1.80 19.72 9.57
N VAL A 68 -2.88 20.51 9.52
CA VAL A 68 -4.26 19.97 9.64
C VAL A 68 -4.57 19.03 8.48
N PHE A 69 -4.21 19.41 7.25
CA PHE A 69 -4.38 18.57 6.07
C PHE A 69 -3.69 17.21 6.22
N LEU A 70 -2.44 17.19 6.71
CA LEU A 70 -1.70 15.95 6.95
C LEU A 70 -2.42 15.04 7.95
N ILE A 71 -2.92 15.60 9.06
CA ILE A 71 -3.67 14.83 10.06
C ILE A 71 -4.94 14.24 9.44
N VAL A 72 -5.66 15.00 8.63
CA VAL A 72 -6.87 14.54 7.93
C VAL A 72 -6.53 13.41 6.95
N VAL A 73 -5.46 13.56 6.16
CA VAL A 73 -5.01 12.51 5.22
C VAL A 73 -4.62 11.24 5.97
N VAL A 74 -3.83 11.33 7.04
CA VAL A 74 -3.47 10.17 7.86
C VAL A 74 -4.69 9.52 8.50
N ALA A 75 -5.63 10.30 9.02
CA ALA A 75 -6.88 9.79 9.58
C ALA A 75 -7.73 9.07 8.52
N LEU A 76 -7.81 9.62 7.30
CA LEU A 76 -8.48 9.00 6.15
C LEU A 76 -7.80 7.68 5.77
N ILE A 77 -6.46 7.65 5.71
CA ILE A 77 -5.68 6.43 5.43
C ILE A 77 -6.01 5.36 6.47
N VAL A 78 -5.93 5.69 7.76
CA VAL A 78 -6.23 4.75 8.86
C VAL A 78 -7.68 4.26 8.79
N PHE A 79 -8.63 5.13 8.44
CA PHE A 79 -10.04 4.77 8.32
C PHE A 79 -10.27 3.76 7.18
N VAL A 80 -9.72 4.04 5.99
CA VAL A 80 -9.88 3.17 4.81
C VAL A 80 -9.13 1.84 5.00
N GLU A 81 -7.92 1.86 5.55
CA GLU A 81 -7.13 0.63 5.74
C GLU A 81 -7.75 -0.29 6.81
N ARG A 82 -8.43 0.28 7.82
CA ARG A 82 -9.18 -0.52 8.81
C ARG A 82 -10.52 -1.00 8.30
N ALA A 83 -11.03 -0.44 7.21
CA ALA A 83 -12.31 -0.82 6.66
C ALA A 83 -12.21 -2.19 5.99
N ARG A 84 -13.18 -3.05 6.31
CA ARG A 84 -13.27 -4.42 5.81
C ARG A 84 -14.71 -4.75 5.43
N ARG A 85 -14.86 -5.50 4.35
CA ARG A 85 -16.13 -6.06 3.93
C ARG A 85 -16.32 -7.41 4.63
N ASN A 86 -17.31 -7.45 5.51
CA ASN A 86 -17.66 -8.67 6.24
C ASN A 86 -18.62 -9.52 5.40
N VAL A 87 -18.18 -10.69 4.95
CA VAL A 87 -19.05 -11.67 4.27
C VAL A 87 -19.51 -12.71 5.30
N PRO A 88 -20.83 -12.83 5.57
CA PRO A 88 -21.32 -13.80 6.54
C PRO A 88 -21.19 -15.21 5.97
N VAL A 89 -20.63 -16.12 6.76
CA VAL A 89 -20.51 -17.55 6.45
C VAL A 89 -21.16 -18.36 7.56
N GLN A 90 -21.82 -19.44 7.20
CA GLN A 90 -22.43 -20.36 8.15
C GLN A 90 -21.72 -21.70 8.05
N PHE A 91 -21.31 -22.23 9.20
CA PHE A 91 -20.79 -23.58 9.29
C PHE A 91 -21.92 -24.52 9.68
N ALA A 92 -22.08 -25.60 8.91
CA ALA A 92 -23.07 -26.62 9.22
C ALA A 92 -22.81 -27.25 10.59
N ALA A 93 -23.88 -27.65 11.27
CA ALA A 93 -23.79 -28.37 12.54
C ALA A 93 -23.00 -29.67 12.33
N ARG A 94 -21.88 -29.84 13.04
CA ARG A 94 -21.07 -31.08 12.98
C ARG A 94 -21.53 -32.01 14.09
N ARG A 95 -21.92 -33.25 13.74
CA ARG A 95 -22.04 -34.33 14.73
C ARG A 95 -20.66 -34.91 14.99
N VAL A 96 -20.22 -34.86 16.24
CA VAL A 96 -18.99 -35.51 16.70
C VAL A 96 -19.39 -36.54 17.76
N GLY A 97 -19.46 -37.81 17.36
CA GLY A 97 -20.06 -38.86 18.19
C GLY A 97 -21.57 -38.63 18.41
N GLU A 98 -22.03 -38.79 19.65
CA GLU A 98 -23.44 -38.52 20.03
C GLU A 98 -23.77 -37.04 20.23
N ARG A 99 -22.77 -36.14 20.22
CA ARG A 99 -22.98 -34.71 20.46
C ARG A 99 -23.04 -33.96 19.13
N SER A 100 -24.16 -33.28 18.88
CA SER A 100 -24.28 -32.30 17.80
C SER A 100 -23.75 -30.96 18.25
N LEU A 101 -22.69 -30.46 17.59
CA LEU A 101 -22.29 -29.06 17.71
C LEU A 101 -23.29 -28.20 16.93
N PRO A 102 -23.86 -27.14 17.53
CA PRO A 102 -24.79 -26.25 16.84
C PRO A 102 -24.12 -25.56 15.66
N SER A 103 -24.92 -25.14 14.67
CA SER A 103 -24.41 -24.33 13.57
C SER A 103 -23.82 -23.03 14.10
N ARG A 104 -22.66 -22.64 13.56
CA ARG A 104 -21.97 -21.43 13.97
C ARG A 104 -21.96 -20.45 12.80
N SER A 105 -22.49 -19.25 13.02
CA SER A 105 -22.27 -18.12 12.13
C SER A 105 -20.88 -17.55 12.38
N ALA A 106 -20.13 -17.37 11.32
CA ALA A 106 -18.87 -16.62 11.33
C ALA A 106 -18.89 -15.56 10.23
N VAL A 107 -17.83 -14.76 10.20
CA VAL A 107 -17.65 -13.72 9.21
C VAL A 107 -16.30 -13.94 8.56
N LEU A 108 -16.27 -13.98 7.23
CA LEU A 108 -15.06 -13.92 6.44
C LEU A 108 -14.74 -12.44 6.17
N PRO A 109 -13.71 -11.85 6.81
CA PRO A 109 -13.34 -10.46 6.58
C PRO A 109 -12.52 -10.34 5.30
N LEU A 110 -13.06 -9.66 4.30
CA LEU A 110 -12.33 -9.24 3.11
C LEU A 110 -11.85 -7.80 3.32
N LYS A 111 -10.53 -7.56 3.31
CA LYS A 111 -9.98 -6.20 3.38
C LYS A 111 -10.36 -5.44 2.10
N ILE A 112 -10.59 -4.13 2.16
CA ILE A 112 -10.83 -3.33 0.95
C ILE A 112 -9.62 -3.36 0.01
N ASN A 113 -8.41 -3.42 0.60
CA ASN A 113 -7.16 -3.54 -0.12
C ASN A 113 -6.50 -4.90 0.13
N SER A 114 -7.23 -5.98 -0.16
CA SER A 114 -6.76 -7.35 0.10
C SER A 114 -5.57 -7.78 -0.75
N ALA A 115 -5.21 -7.01 -1.78
CA ALA A 115 -4.00 -7.23 -2.58
C ALA A 115 -2.73 -6.92 -1.80
N GLY A 116 -2.74 -5.90 -0.94
CA GLY A 116 -1.54 -5.36 -0.33
C GLY A 116 -1.25 -3.96 -0.84
N TYR A 117 -1.49 -2.98 0.02
CA TYR A 117 -1.30 -1.55 -0.22
C TYR A 117 0.11 -1.17 -0.70
N LEU A 118 1.12 -1.97 -0.35
CA LEU A 118 2.52 -1.68 -0.64
C LEU A 118 2.80 -1.66 -2.14
N LEU A 119 2.42 -2.71 -2.88
CA LEU A 119 2.91 -2.89 -4.25
C LEU A 119 2.33 -1.85 -5.22
N PRO A 120 1.02 -1.61 -5.30
CA PRO A 120 0.50 -0.60 -6.23
C PRO A 120 0.99 0.82 -5.91
N ALA A 121 1.08 1.18 -4.62
CA ALA A 121 1.49 2.52 -4.21
C ALA A 121 3.00 2.76 -4.33
N THR A 122 3.83 1.71 -4.19
CA THR A 122 5.29 1.84 -4.32
C THR A 122 5.79 1.57 -5.73
N VAL A 123 5.21 0.64 -6.48
CA VAL A 123 5.73 0.20 -7.78
C VAL A 123 5.28 1.11 -8.92
N ALA A 124 4.08 1.69 -8.86
CA ALA A 124 3.57 2.53 -9.95
C ALA A 124 4.48 3.74 -10.29
N PRO A 125 5.03 4.50 -9.32
CA PRO A 125 5.99 5.57 -9.62
C PRO A 125 7.25 5.08 -10.35
N TRP A 126 7.73 3.89 -10.02
CA TRP A 126 8.91 3.30 -10.68
C TRP A 126 8.58 2.77 -12.07
N ALA A 127 7.39 2.21 -12.27
CA ALA A 127 6.94 1.73 -13.57
C ALA A 127 6.94 2.85 -14.63
N ILE A 128 6.66 4.09 -14.21
CA ILE A 128 6.68 5.27 -15.08
C ILE A 128 8.09 5.86 -15.20
N SER A 129 8.83 5.93 -14.11
CA SER A 129 10.15 6.57 -14.09
C SER A 129 11.23 5.74 -14.81
N LEU A 130 11.16 4.40 -14.75
CA LEU A 130 12.20 3.53 -15.31
C LEU A 130 12.35 3.68 -16.83
N PRO A 131 11.29 3.64 -17.66
CA PRO A 131 11.41 3.86 -19.10
C PRO A 131 12.04 5.21 -19.43
N VAL A 132 11.69 6.27 -18.69
CA VAL A 132 12.24 7.62 -18.89
C VAL A 132 13.75 7.64 -18.60
N ILE A 133 14.17 7.02 -17.49
CA ILE A 133 15.59 6.91 -17.12
C ILE A 133 16.36 6.10 -18.18
N PHE A 134 15.81 4.97 -18.64
CA PHE A 134 16.43 4.15 -19.69
C PHE A 134 16.52 4.89 -21.03
N ALA A 135 15.47 5.61 -21.42
CA ALA A 135 15.48 6.40 -22.65
C ALA A 135 16.55 7.50 -22.59
N GLY A 136 16.68 8.21 -21.47
CA GLY A 136 17.74 9.20 -21.27
C GLY A 136 19.15 8.60 -21.31
N PHE A 137 19.32 7.37 -20.85
CA PHE A 137 20.61 6.67 -20.88
C PHE A 137 20.99 6.16 -22.28
N ILE A 138 20.03 5.66 -23.05
CA ILE A 138 20.27 5.05 -24.37
C ILE A 138 20.39 6.11 -25.47
N PHE A 139 19.48 7.08 -25.48
CA PHE A 139 19.35 8.02 -26.59
C PHE A 139 20.09 9.34 -26.37
N GLY A 140 20.62 9.57 -25.16
CA GLY A 140 21.21 10.85 -24.77
C GLY A 140 20.15 11.94 -24.58
N ALA A 141 20.43 12.88 -23.68
CA ALA A 141 19.62 14.09 -23.51
C ALA A 141 20.23 15.21 -24.33
N ASP A 142 20.26 15.05 -25.66
CA ASP A 142 20.58 16.16 -26.55
C ASP A 142 19.38 17.13 -26.60
N ASP A 143 19.66 18.43 -26.50
CA ASP A 143 18.67 19.51 -26.56
C ASP A 143 17.83 19.38 -27.86
N GLY A 144 16.52 19.18 -27.71
CA GLY A 144 15.56 19.05 -28.82
C GLY A 144 15.25 17.61 -29.24
N SER A 145 15.73 16.59 -28.52
CA SER A 145 15.34 15.21 -28.76
C SER A 145 13.87 14.96 -28.39
N TRP A 146 13.20 14.05 -29.10
CA TRP A 146 11.86 13.57 -28.73
C TRP A 146 11.83 12.98 -27.31
N VAL A 147 12.97 12.46 -26.84
CA VAL A 147 13.17 11.93 -25.49
C VAL A 147 13.10 13.03 -24.44
N GLU A 148 13.69 14.20 -24.71
CA GLU A 148 13.59 15.36 -23.84
C GLU A 148 12.13 15.82 -23.71
N THR A 149 11.41 15.93 -24.83
CA THR A 149 10.00 16.37 -24.83
C THR A 149 9.10 15.40 -24.05
N ILE A 150 9.31 14.09 -24.24
CA ILE A 150 8.58 13.06 -23.49
C ILE A 150 8.96 13.11 -22.01
N SER A 151 10.26 13.18 -21.69
CA SER A 151 10.72 13.23 -20.31
C SER A 151 10.18 14.45 -19.58
N ALA A 152 10.11 15.61 -20.24
CA ALA A 152 9.53 16.85 -19.72
C ALA A 152 8.04 16.66 -19.35
N HIS A 153 7.24 16.05 -20.23
CA HIS A 153 5.82 15.80 -19.94
C HIS A 153 5.59 14.71 -18.88
N LEU A 154 6.52 13.78 -18.72
CA LEU A 154 6.52 12.75 -17.69
C LEU A 154 7.23 13.18 -16.40
N GLN A 155 7.58 14.45 -16.24
CA GLN A 155 8.12 14.94 -14.98
C GLN A 155 7.03 14.99 -13.90
N PHE A 156 7.47 14.78 -12.66
CA PHE A 156 6.61 14.85 -11.50
C PHE A 156 6.00 16.26 -11.37
N GLY A 157 4.67 16.34 -11.31
CA GLY A 157 3.91 17.60 -11.26
C GLY A 157 3.35 18.08 -12.60
N GLU A 158 3.76 17.49 -13.72
CA GLU A 158 3.16 17.76 -15.03
C GLU A 158 1.83 17.02 -15.21
N LYS A 159 0.93 17.61 -15.99
CA LYS A 159 -0.43 17.08 -16.19
C LYS A 159 -0.43 15.69 -16.81
N ALA A 160 0.52 15.40 -17.71
CA ALA A 160 0.60 14.10 -18.34
C ALA A 160 1.06 13.03 -17.34
N HIS A 161 2.04 13.33 -16.48
CA HIS A 161 2.44 12.42 -15.40
C HIS A 161 1.28 12.11 -14.44
N ILE A 162 0.48 13.09 -14.06
CA ILE A 162 -0.72 12.90 -13.23
C ILE A 162 -1.69 11.90 -13.88
N VAL A 163 -1.97 12.06 -15.17
CA VAL A 163 -2.90 11.19 -15.90
C VAL A 163 -2.33 9.77 -16.04
N PHE A 164 -1.12 9.62 -16.56
CA PHE A 164 -0.50 8.30 -16.74
C PHE A 164 -0.22 7.60 -15.40
N GLY A 165 0.21 8.37 -14.39
CA GLY A 165 0.34 7.96 -12.99
C GLY A 165 -0.94 7.39 -12.42
N SER A 166 -2.05 8.12 -12.58
CA SER A 166 -3.35 7.69 -12.07
C SER A 166 -3.81 6.37 -12.69
N ILE A 167 -3.64 6.21 -14.00
CA ILE A 167 -3.98 4.99 -14.75
C ILE A 167 -3.07 3.84 -14.31
N ALA A 168 -1.77 4.08 -14.20
CA ALA A 168 -0.81 3.06 -13.77
C ALA A 168 -1.12 2.54 -12.36
N VAL A 169 -1.36 3.44 -11.40
CA VAL A 169 -1.73 3.05 -10.02
C VAL A 169 -3.03 2.25 -10.03
N PHE A 170 -4.05 2.73 -10.76
CA PHE A 170 -5.35 2.07 -10.81
C PHE A 170 -5.25 0.67 -11.44
N ALA A 171 -4.58 0.56 -12.59
CA ALA A 171 -4.39 -0.70 -13.29
C ALA A 171 -3.56 -1.70 -12.48
N LEU A 172 -2.46 -1.25 -11.87
CA LEU A 172 -1.62 -2.10 -11.03
C LEU A 172 -2.37 -2.59 -9.78
N ALA A 173 -3.22 -1.75 -9.18
CA ALA A 173 -4.07 -2.18 -8.06
C ALA A 173 -5.00 -3.32 -8.48
N PHE A 174 -5.62 -3.24 -9.66
CA PHE A 174 -6.48 -4.31 -10.18
C PHE A 174 -5.72 -5.59 -10.51
N VAL A 175 -4.65 -5.47 -11.29
CA VAL A 175 -3.83 -6.62 -11.72
C VAL A 175 -3.25 -7.34 -10.50
N TYR A 176 -2.75 -6.59 -9.52
CA TYR A 176 -2.18 -7.18 -8.32
C TYR A 176 -3.25 -7.85 -7.44
N THR A 177 -4.45 -7.26 -7.33
CA THR A 177 -5.54 -7.91 -6.58
C THR A 177 -5.95 -9.23 -7.21
N ALA A 178 -6.09 -9.26 -8.54
CA ALA A 178 -6.43 -10.49 -9.26
C ALA A 178 -5.34 -11.57 -9.16
N PHE A 179 -4.08 -11.19 -9.02
CA PHE A 179 -2.98 -12.14 -8.84
C PHE A 179 -2.93 -12.73 -7.42
N VAL A 180 -3.23 -11.93 -6.39
CA VAL A 180 -3.13 -12.36 -4.99
C VAL A 180 -4.36 -13.13 -4.53
N ILE A 181 -5.55 -12.73 -4.99
CA ILE A 181 -6.81 -13.30 -4.53
C ILE A 181 -7.35 -14.21 -5.62
N ASP A 182 -7.27 -15.51 -5.38
CA ASP A 182 -7.93 -16.53 -6.18
C ASP A 182 -9.32 -16.84 -5.56
N PRO A 183 -10.42 -16.36 -6.17
CA PRO A 183 -11.77 -16.58 -5.65
C PRO A 183 -12.19 -18.05 -5.71
N ASP A 184 -11.68 -18.82 -6.68
CA ASP A 184 -11.97 -20.25 -6.82
C ASP A 184 -11.32 -21.03 -5.68
N HIS A 185 -10.05 -20.74 -5.40
CA HIS A 185 -9.34 -21.35 -4.27
C HIS A 185 -9.96 -20.97 -2.92
N ALA A 186 -10.40 -19.71 -2.75
CA ALA A 186 -11.08 -19.26 -1.55
C ALA A 186 -12.43 -19.97 -1.34
N ALA A 187 -13.22 -20.15 -2.41
CA ALA A 187 -14.47 -20.89 -2.36
C ALA A 187 -14.26 -22.37 -2.03
N GLU A 188 -13.24 -23.00 -2.63
CA GLU A 188 -12.90 -24.39 -2.35
C GLU A 188 -12.44 -24.58 -0.91
N SER A 189 -11.58 -23.69 -0.40
CA SER A 189 -11.14 -23.70 1.00
C SER A 189 -12.32 -23.55 1.98
N LEU A 190 -13.27 -22.66 1.66
CA LEU A 190 -14.48 -22.47 2.46
C LEU A 190 -15.36 -23.74 2.46
N ALA A 191 -15.54 -24.37 1.30
CA ALA A 191 -16.28 -25.62 1.16
C ALA A 191 -15.60 -26.78 1.92
N ARG A 192 -14.27 -26.91 1.83
CA ARG A 192 -13.48 -27.91 2.58
C ARG A 192 -13.64 -27.76 4.10
N GLN A 193 -13.80 -26.52 4.59
CA GLN A 193 -14.05 -26.24 6.01
C GLN A 193 -15.53 -26.44 6.41
N GLY A 194 -16.42 -26.82 5.49
CA GLY A 194 -17.85 -26.99 5.74
C GLY A 194 -18.59 -25.66 5.92
N GLY A 195 -18.01 -24.56 5.45
CA GLY A 195 -18.62 -23.23 5.44
C GLY A 195 -19.43 -23.01 4.17
N VAL A 196 -20.58 -22.35 4.30
CA VAL A 196 -21.42 -21.94 3.17
C VAL A 196 -21.82 -20.48 3.32
N ILE A 197 -21.91 -19.76 2.20
CA ILE A 197 -22.44 -18.39 2.18
C ILE A 197 -23.97 -18.50 2.10
N PRO A 198 -24.73 -17.89 3.04
CA PRO A 198 -26.18 -17.94 3.01
C PRO A 198 -26.74 -17.39 1.70
N GLY A 199 -27.59 -18.16 1.02
CA GLY A 199 -28.23 -17.74 -0.24
C GLY A 199 -27.40 -17.98 -1.50
N VAL A 200 -26.22 -18.60 -1.40
CA VAL A 200 -25.37 -18.96 -2.56
C VAL A 200 -25.06 -20.46 -2.52
N THR A 201 -25.16 -21.14 -3.66
CA THR A 201 -24.84 -22.57 -3.74
C THR A 201 -23.33 -22.80 -3.60
N PRO A 202 -22.89 -23.82 -2.84
CA PRO A 202 -21.47 -24.15 -2.71
C PRO A 202 -20.84 -24.51 -4.06
N GLY A 203 -19.59 -24.13 -4.27
CA GLY A 203 -18.85 -24.34 -5.52
C GLY A 203 -18.76 -23.08 -6.36
N GLU A 204 -19.02 -23.20 -7.66
CA GLU A 204 -18.78 -22.13 -8.65
C GLU A 204 -19.60 -20.86 -8.39
N ALA A 205 -20.83 -20.98 -7.89
CA ALA A 205 -21.63 -19.82 -7.51
C ALA A 205 -21.02 -19.05 -6.30
N THR A 206 -20.37 -19.76 -5.38
CA THR A 206 -19.63 -19.14 -4.27
C THR A 206 -18.40 -18.40 -4.77
N ALA A 207 -17.66 -18.99 -5.71
CA ALA A 207 -16.51 -18.34 -6.33
C ALA A 207 -16.91 -17.07 -7.10
N SER A 208 -17.95 -17.15 -7.94
CA SER A 208 -18.48 -15.97 -8.66
C SER A 208 -18.97 -14.87 -7.73
N TYR A 209 -19.59 -15.23 -6.60
CA TYR A 209 -19.97 -14.25 -5.57
C TYR A 209 -18.76 -13.57 -4.95
N LEU A 210 -17.73 -14.34 -4.56
CA LEU A 210 -16.50 -13.80 -3.99
C LEU A 210 -15.77 -12.91 -4.99
N ASP A 211 -15.65 -13.33 -6.24
CA ASP A 211 -15.05 -12.55 -7.32
C ASP A 211 -15.74 -11.19 -7.49
N ARG A 212 -17.08 -11.18 -7.56
CA ARG A 212 -17.86 -9.93 -7.65
C ARG A 212 -17.62 -9.02 -6.46
N VAL A 213 -17.57 -9.57 -5.25
CA VAL A 213 -17.32 -8.78 -4.03
C VAL A 213 -15.92 -8.20 -4.05
N VAL A 214 -14.91 -9.02 -4.38
CA VAL A 214 -13.50 -8.61 -4.47
C VAL A 214 -13.35 -7.51 -5.50
N SER A 215 -13.84 -7.71 -6.72
CA SER A 215 -13.77 -6.72 -7.81
C SER A 215 -14.39 -5.37 -7.41
N LEU A 216 -15.59 -5.37 -6.81
CA LEU A 216 -16.25 -4.14 -6.34
C LEU A 216 -15.45 -3.45 -5.23
N THR A 217 -14.89 -4.20 -4.29
CA THR A 217 -14.02 -3.62 -3.24
C THR A 217 -12.72 -3.08 -3.82
N THR A 218 -12.16 -3.73 -4.84
CA THR A 218 -10.95 -3.30 -5.54
C THR A 218 -11.17 -2.00 -6.30
N VAL A 219 -12.34 -1.77 -6.91
CA VAL A 219 -12.66 -0.47 -7.53
C VAL A 219 -12.51 0.66 -6.50
N ILE A 220 -13.08 0.47 -5.30
CA ILE A 220 -13.02 1.46 -4.23
C ILE A 220 -11.57 1.61 -3.74
N GLY A 221 -10.87 0.51 -3.48
CA GLY A 221 -9.47 0.51 -3.05
C GLY A 221 -8.54 1.18 -4.05
N ALA A 222 -8.63 0.83 -5.34
CA ALA A 222 -7.84 1.41 -6.42
C ALA A 222 -8.11 2.91 -6.57
N SER A 223 -9.38 3.33 -6.53
CA SER A 223 -9.73 4.76 -6.60
C SER A 223 -9.12 5.56 -5.45
N TYR A 224 -9.13 5.00 -4.23
CA TYR A 224 -8.50 5.60 -3.06
C TYR A 224 -6.97 5.69 -3.19
N LEU A 225 -6.31 4.61 -3.62
CA LEU A 225 -4.86 4.59 -3.83
C LEU A 225 -4.43 5.61 -4.89
N THR A 226 -5.17 5.67 -6.00
CA THR A 226 -4.96 6.67 -7.06
C THR A 226 -5.12 8.08 -6.51
N ALA A 227 -6.22 8.37 -5.79
CA ALA A 227 -6.44 9.70 -5.20
C ALA A 227 -5.30 10.10 -4.26
N LEU A 228 -4.81 9.17 -3.43
CA LEU A 228 -3.73 9.43 -2.49
C LEU A 228 -2.39 9.68 -3.18
N SER A 229 -2.11 8.96 -4.28
CA SER A 229 -0.91 9.15 -5.09
C SER A 229 -0.88 10.52 -5.79
N LEU A 230 -2.05 11.06 -6.12
CA LEU A 230 -2.17 12.36 -6.80
C LEU A 230 -1.99 13.57 -5.88
N ILE A 231 -2.23 13.42 -4.57
CA ILE A 231 -2.09 14.51 -3.59
C ILE A 231 -0.76 15.27 -3.74
N PRO A 232 0.43 14.61 -3.67
CA PRO A 232 1.69 15.34 -3.76
C PRO A 232 1.92 16.05 -5.10
N GLU A 233 1.51 15.43 -6.22
CA GLU A 233 1.67 16.02 -7.56
C GLU A 233 0.78 17.24 -7.77
N VAL A 234 -0.47 17.16 -7.30
CA VAL A 234 -1.44 18.25 -7.42
C VAL A 234 -0.98 19.47 -6.62
N PHE A 235 -0.49 19.28 -5.40
CA PHE A 235 0.03 20.38 -4.59
C PHE A 235 1.25 21.04 -5.24
N LEU A 236 2.15 20.24 -5.81
CA LEU A 236 3.30 20.76 -6.54
C LEU A 236 2.88 21.58 -7.77
N ALA A 237 1.88 21.11 -8.53
CA ALA A 237 1.34 21.81 -9.69
C ALA A 237 0.69 23.17 -9.35
N TYR A 238 0.06 23.30 -8.18
CA TYR A 238 -0.55 24.56 -7.73
C TYR A 238 0.42 25.53 -7.05
N GLY A 239 1.74 25.25 -7.06
CA GLY A 239 2.76 26.13 -6.48
C GLY A 239 2.76 26.19 -4.95
N ASN A 240 1.82 25.49 -4.30
CA ASN A 240 1.85 25.21 -2.87
C ASN A 240 2.65 23.93 -2.68
N ALA A 241 3.99 24.04 -2.75
CA ALA A 241 4.85 22.93 -2.41
C ALA A 241 4.41 22.40 -1.04
N LEU A 242 3.86 21.19 -1.03
CA LEU A 242 3.55 20.47 0.19
C LEU A 242 4.87 20.42 0.94
N VAL A 243 4.90 21.21 1.99
CA VAL A 243 6.05 21.42 2.88
C VAL A 243 6.56 20.08 3.44
N TYR A 244 5.73 19.03 3.39
CA TYR A 244 6.08 17.67 3.77
C TYR A 244 6.52 16.86 2.54
N LYS A 245 7.79 16.41 2.52
CA LYS A 245 8.24 15.35 1.62
C LYS A 245 7.56 14.00 1.88
N MET A 246 6.84 13.88 2.99
CA MET A 246 5.96 12.76 3.29
C MET A 246 4.70 12.86 2.40
N GLY A 247 4.85 12.52 1.11
CA GLY A 247 3.73 12.44 0.16
C GLY A 247 2.72 11.36 0.56
N GLY A 248 1.56 11.35 -0.11
CA GLY A 248 0.47 10.40 0.17
C GLY A 248 0.92 8.93 0.16
N GLY A 249 1.79 8.54 -0.79
CA GLY A 249 2.36 7.19 -0.84
C GLY A 249 3.29 6.85 0.34
N ALA A 250 4.12 7.78 0.78
CA ALA A 250 5.01 7.57 1.93
C ALA A 250 4.21 7.41 3.23
N ALA A 251 3.19 8.26 3.43
CA ALA A 251 2.28 8.16 4.58
C ALA A 251 1.52 6.82 4.60
N LEU A 252 1.06 6.34 3.43
CA LEU A 252 0.42 5.03 3.30
C LEU A 252 1.34 3.89 3.75
N ILE A 253 2.59 3.88 3.28
CA ILE A 253 3.57 2.84 3.62
C ILE A 253 3.75 2.76 5.14
N VAL A 254 3.96 3.90 5.79
CA VAL A 254 4.19 3.98 7.22
C VAL A 254 2.97 3.50 8.00
N VAL A 255 1.79 4.04 7.71
CA VAL A 255 0.55 3.74 8.44
C VAL A 255 0.23 2.25 8.34
N CYS A 256 0.22 1.71 7.13
CA CYS A 256 -0.17 0.33 6.92
C CYS A 256 0.86 -0.66 7.48
N THR A 257 2.17 -0.34 7.42
CA THR A 257 3.21 -1.16 8.09
C THR A 257 2.98 -1.21 9.60
N ILE A 258 2.64 -0.07 10.21
CA ILE A 258 2.34 0.00 11.65
C ILE A 258 1.07 -0.80 11.99
N LEU A 259 0.02 -0.73 11.15
CA LEU A 259 -1.22 -1.50 11.36
C LEU A 259 -0.98 -3.02 11.24
N ASP A 260 -0.16 -3.45 10.28
CA ASP A 260 0.22 -4.85 10.13
C ASP A 260 1.04 -5.34 11.34
N LEU A 261 2.03 -4.56 11.78
CA LEU A 261 2.80 -4.86 12.99
C LEU A 261 1.91 -4.96 14.23
N GLN A 262 0.99 -4.00 14.42
CA GLN A 262 0.07 -4.00 15.54
C GLN A 262 -0.81 -5.26 15.55
N THR A 263 -1.27 -5.68 14.38
CA THR A 263 -2.10 -6.89 14.22
C THR A 263 -1.30 -8.14 14.56
N GLN A 264 -0.09 -8.30 13.99
CA GLN A 264 0.76 -9.46 14.25
C GLN A 264 1.23 -9.54 15.71
N VAL A 265 1.61 -8.41 16.32
CA VAL A 265 2.00 -8.37 17.74
C VAL A 265 0.83 -8.80 18.63
N ARG A 266 -0.39 -8.33 18.32
CA ARG A 266 -1.60 -8.73 19.06
C ARG A 266 -1.87 -10.23 18.92
N GLU A 267 -1.75 -10.81 17.74
CA GLU A 267 -1.94 -12.25 17.51
C GLU A 267 -0.92 -13.11 18.26
N VAL A 268 0.35 -12.70 18.25
CA VAL A 268 1.42 -13.37 18.99
C VAL A 268 1.20 -13.27 20.50
N SER A 269 0.79 -12.11 20.99
CA SER A 269 0.50 -11.91 22.42
C SER A 269 -0.67 -12.77 22.92
N LEU A 270 -1.68 -13.01 22.07
CA LEU A 270 -2.86 -13.82 22.44
C LEU A 270 -2.57 -15.32 22.42
N THR A 271 -1.62 -15.77 21.60
CA THR A 271 -1.26 -17.19 21.46
C THR A 271 -0.18 -17.63 22.46
N ASN A 272 0.56 -16.70 23.07
CA ASN A 272 1.59 -17.02 24.04
C ASN A 272 1.69 -15.97 25.17
N PRO A 273 0.79 -16.01 26.17
CA PRO A 273 0.87 -15.14 27.34
C PRO A 273 2.03 -15.57 28.26
N GLY A 274 3.27 -15.26 27.86
CA GLY A 274 4.48 -15.43 28.68
C GLY A 274 5.65 -16.22 28.08
N GLY A 275 5.55 -16.78 26.86
CA GLY A 275 6.60 -17.65 26.33
C GLY A 275 7.70 -16.93 25.55
N VAL A 276 8.93 -17.05 26.05
CA VAL A 276 10.18 -16.77 25.33
C VAL A 276 10.22 -17.61 24.05
N ARG A 277 10.42 -16.96 22.89
CA ARG A 277 10.56 -17.62 21.59
C ARG A 277 11.88 -18.39 21.53
N ARG A 278 11.84 -19.66 21.09
CA ARG A 278 12.98 -20.37 20.50
C ARG A 278 12.97 -20.15 18.98
#